data_AF-H2XYV6-F1
#
_entry.id   AF-H2XYV6-F1
#
_cell.length_a   1.000
_cell.length_b   1.000
_cell.length_c   1.000
_cell.angle_alpha   90.00
_cell.angle_beta   90.00
_cell.angle_gamma   90.00
#
_symmetry.space_group_name_H-M   'P 1'
#
loop_
_entity.id
_entity.type
_entity.pdbx_description
1 polymer ?
#
loop_
_entity_poly.entity_id
_entity_poly.type
_entity_poly.pdbx_seq_one_letter_code
_entity_poly.pdbx_strand_id
1 'polypeptide(L)' 'MGVFIYTRHTWCIHTPHTYCRVITWVSSYTPDTHGVLIHLMLTVEL' A
#
# COMPACT_ATOMS: atom_id res chain seq x y z
N MET A 1 -9.17 -13.44 19.12
CA MET A 1 -8.32 -13.66 17.94
C MET A 1 -8.60 -12.51 16.97
N GLY A 2 -7.76 -11.47 16.95
CA GLY A 2 -7.95 -10.32 16.06
C GLY A 2 -7.50 -10.66 14.64
N VAL A 3 -8.28 -10.29 13.62
CA VAL A 3 -7.95 -10.59 12.21
C VAL A 3 -7.12 -9.45 11.66
N PHE A 4 -5.83 -9.67 11.40
CA PHE A 4 -4.99 -8.66 10.74
C PHE A 4 -5.04 -8.86 9.23
N ILE A 5 -5.48 -7.84 8.47
CA ILE A 5 -5.43 -7.88 7.01
C ILE A 5 -4.40 -6.89 6.50
N TYR A 6 -3.54 -7.40 5.61
CA TYR A 6 -2.48 -6.68 4.93
C TYR A 6 -2.69 -6.78 3.43
N THR A 7 -2.69 -5.65 2.74
CA THR A 7 -2.76 -5.58 1.28
C THR A 7 -1.64 -4.69 0.75
N ARG A 8 -0.99 -5.15 -0.32
CA ARG A 8 0.06 -4.42 -1.03
C ARG A 8 -0.32 -4.32 -2.50
N HIS A 9 -0.36 -3.10 -3.01
CA HIS A 9 -0.57 -2.78 -4.41
C HIS A 9 0.71 -2.15 -4.96
N THR A 10 1.15 -2.60 -6.13
CA THR A 10 2.33 -2.06 -6.81
C THR A 10 1.94 -1.70 -8.23
N TRP A 11 2.21 -0.47 -8.64
CA TRP A 11 1.92 0.07 -9.96
C TRP A 11 3.22 0.50 -10.62
N CYS A 12 3.35 0.25 -11.92
CA CYS A 12 4.44 0.78 -12.74
C CYS A 12 3.85 1.79 -13.72
N ILE A 13 4.30 3.04 -13.64
CA ILE A 13 3.97 4.06 -14.65
C ILE A 13 5.13 4.13 -15.63
N HIS A 14 4.90 3.65 -16.85
CA HIS A 14 5.85 3.80 -17.94
C HIS A 14 5.85 5.25 -18.42
N THR A 15 7.00 5.90 -18.31
CA THR A 15 7.20 7.22 -18.93
C THR A 15 7.87 7.04 -20.29
N PRO A 16 7.67 7.98 -21.22
CA PRO A 16 8.22 7.90 -22.58
C PRO A 16 9.76 7.84 -22.63
N HIS A 17 10.46 8.19 -21.54
CA HIS A 17 11.91 8.20 -21.45
C HIS A 17 12.51 6.96 -20.79
N THR A 18 11.93 5.78 -21.02
CA THR A 18 12.48 4.44 -20.67
C THR A 18 12.48 4.04 -19.19
N TYR A 19 12.17 4.93 -18.25
CA TYR A 19 12.05 4.60 -16.83
C TYR A 19 10.62 4.26 -16.42
N CYS A 20 10.49 3.19 -15.64
CA CYS A 20 9.26 2.83 -14.93
C CYS A 20 9.29 3.51 -13.57
N ARG A 21 8.32 4.40 -13.32
CA ARG A 21 8.12 4.93 -11.96
C ARG A 21 7.30 3.92 -11.18
N VAL A 22 7.89 3.31 -10.16
CA VAL A 22 7.22 2.30 -9.33
C VAL A 22 6.52 2.99 -8.17
N ILE A 23 5.22 2.76 -8.03
CA ILE A 23 4.40 3.26 -6.94
C ILE A 23 3.90 2.06 -6.15
N THR A 24 4.35 1.92 -4.91
CA THR A 24 3.86 0.90 -4.00
C THR A 24 2.97 1.53 -2.94
N TRP A 25 1.76 1.00 -2.80
CA TRP A 25 0.84 1.33 -1.73
C TRP A 25 0.60 0.09 -0.86
N VAL A 26 0.92 0.21 0.42
CA VAL A 26 0.59 -0.77 1.46
C VAL A 26 -0.53 -0.24 2.32
N SER A 27 -1.54 -1.07 2.56
CA SER A 27 -2.57 -0.84 3.58
C SER A 27 -2.66 -2.02 4.52
N SER A 28 -2.76 -1.74 5.81
CA SER A 28 -3.08 -2.76 6.80
C SER A 28 -4.22 -2.29 7.68
N TYR A 29 -5.14 -3.18 7.99
CA TYR A 29 -6.20 -2.91 8.96
C TYR A 29 -6.20 -3.93 10.09
N THR A 30 -6.33 -3.39 11.29
CA THR A 30 -6.58 -4.17 12.50
C THR A 30 -7.97 -3.78 12.99
N PRO A 31 -8.98 -4.66 12.89
CA PRO A 31 -10.25 -4.47 13.56
C PRO A 31 -10.01 -4.64 15.07
N ASP A 32 -10.18 -3.57 15.82
CA ASP A 32 -10.19 -3.59 17.27
C ASP A 32 -11.64 -3.56 17.78
N THR A 33 -11.85 -3.85 19.07
CA THR A 33 -13.19 -3.88 19.67
C THR A 33 -13.91 -2.53 19.66
N HIS A 34 -13.19 -1.43 19.41
CA HIS A 34 -13.68 -0.05 19.42
C HIS A 34 -13.61 0.64 18.04
N GLY A 35 -13.07 -0.02 17.01
CA GLY A 35 -12.91 0.61 15.70
C GLY A 35 -12.06 -0.16 14.69
N VAL A 36 -11.72 0.51 13.60
CA VAL A 36 -10.81 0.01 12.56
C VAL A 36 -9.62 0.95 12.47
N LEU A 37 -8.45 0.46 12.82
CA LEU A 37 -7.19 1.19 12.62
C LEU A 37 -6.66 0.89 11.21
N ILE A 38 -6.61 1.88 10.32
CA ILE A 38 -6.09 1.75 8.95
C ILE A 38 -4.71 2.42 8.89
N HIS A 39 -3.67 1.63 8.63
CA HIS A 39 -2.35 2.15 8.30
C HIS A 39 -2.17 2.20 6.78
N LEU A 40 -1.67 3.32 6.29
CA LEU A 40 -1.43 3.58 4.87
C LEU A 40 0.03 3.99 4.67
N MET A 41 0.77 3.28 3.83
CA MET A 41 2.12 3.67 3.44
C MET A 41 2.24 3.72 1.92
N LEU A 42 2.72 4.85 1.41
CA LEU A 42 2.96 5.07 -0.02
C LEU A 42 4.47 5.26 -0.23
N THR A 43 5.03 4.48 -1.16
CA THR A 43 6.45 4.56 -1.56
C THR A 43 6.51 4.77 -3.06
N VAL A 44 7.37 5.69 -3.50
CA VAL A 44 7.58 6.01 -4.92
C VAL A 44 9.07 5.87 -5.23
N GLU A 45 9.40 4.97 -6.15
CA GLU A 45 10.76 4.71 -6.63
C GLU A 45 10.88 5.13 -8.10
N LEU A 46 12.09 5.51 -8.52
CA LEU A 46 12.39 6.14 -9.81
C LEU A 46 13.42 5.33 -10.60
#